data_AF-A0A533RVC5-F1
#
_entry.id   AF-A0A533RVC5-F1
#
_cell.length_a   1.000
_cell.length_b   1.000
_cell.length_c   1.000
_cell.angle_alpha   90.00
_cell.angle_beta   90.00
_cell.angle_gamma   90.00
#
_symmetry.space_group_name_H-M   'P 1'
#
loop_
_entity.id
_entity.type
_entity.pdbx_description
1 polymer ?
#
loop_
_entity_poly.entity_id
_entity_poly.type
_entity_poly.pdbx_seq_one_letter_code
_entity_poly.pdbx_strand_id
1 'polypeptide(L)'
;AYIFYIDIRSGGKGYEEFVKRAVEEDGVLYLRGKVSKIFEENGKVKVWGVDTLSGKDIEVDADMVVLAMAMRPSKGAEELAKKLKKPIWICTSRLLRQAADLMGYTKKIEAAGGKVVADTCMVVSPLEDMGYKTTAVDSGKAANYLPGFCKQSVVFGNVDELIRRLEI
;
A
#
# COMPACT_ATOMS: atom_id res chain seq x y z
N ALA A 1 -14.83 8.28 13.19
CA ALA A 1 -14.17 6.96 12.99
C ALA A 1 -13.11 6.74 14.07
N TYR A 2 -12.74 5.49 14.38
CA TYR A 2 -11.68 5.17 15.35
C TYR A 2 -10.45 4.60 14.64
N ILE A 3 -9.27 5.14 14.93
CA ILE A 3 -7.99 4.67 14.37
C ILE A 3 -7.08 4.24 15.52
N PHE A 4 -6.83 2.94 15.62
CA PHE A 4 -5.82 2.39 16.52
C PHE A 4 -4.44 2.49 15.86
N TYR A 5 -3.47 3.07 16.56
CA TYR A 5 -2.12 3.28 16.04
C TYR A 5 -1.06 3.12 17.13
N ILE A 6 0.20 2.87 16.73
CA ILE A 6 1.35 2.87 17.65
C ILE A 6 2.07 4.22 17.52
N ASP A 7 2.44 4.52 16.28
CA ASP A 7 3.09 5.76 15.86
C ASP A 7 2.40 6.29 14.60
N ILE A 8 2.09 7.59 14.58
CA ILE A 8 1.64 8.28 13.36
C ILE A 8 2.89 8.59 12.53
N ARG A 9 2.88 8.19 11.26
CA ARG A 9 3.99 8.40 10.32
C ARG A 9 3.59 9.41 9.25
N SER A 10 3.71 10.68 9.60
CA SER A 10 3.27 11.85 8.81
C SER A 10 4.45 12.72 8.34
N GLY A 11 5.61 12.12 8.02
CA GLY A 11 6.83 12.87 7.68
C GLY A 11 6.84 13.59 6.32
N GLY A 12 5.72 13.62 5.58
CA GLY A 12 5.59 14.27 4.28
C GLY A 12 5.00 15.68 4.39
N LYS A 13 5.25 16.54 3.38
CA LYS A 13 4.64 17.89 3.32
C LYS A 13 3.11 17.76 3.29
N GLY A 14 2.41 18.44 4.21
CA GLY A 14 0.94 18.42 4.29
C GLY A 14 0.35 17.23 5.06
N TYR A 15 1.17 16.30 5.55
CA TYR A 15 0.67 15.07 6.18
C TYR A 15 0.25 15.30 7.62
N GLU A 16 0.99 16.13 8.35
CA GLU A 16 0.62 16.49 9.73
C GLU A 16 -0.66 17.33 9.74
N GLU A 17 -0.78 18.25 8.78
CA GLU A 17 -1.99 19.05 8.56
C GLU A 17 -3.19 18.15 8.19
N PHE A 18 -2.96 17.08 7.43
CA PHE A 18 -4.00 16.10 7.14
C PHE A 18 -4.46 15.36 8.40
N VAL A 19 -3.53 14.91 9.24
CA VAL A 19 -3.86 14.25 10.53
C VAL A 19 -4.63 15.21 11.42
N LYS A 20 -4.14 16.45 11.56
CA LYS A 20 -4.79 17.49 12.35
C LYS A 20 -6.22 17.77 11.86
N ARG A 21 -6.40 17.94 10.56
CA ARG A 21 -7.72 18.14 9.95
C ARG A 21 -8.67 16.97 10.22
N ALA A 22 -8.17 15.73 10.11
CA ALA A 22 -8.99 14.56 10.38
C ALA A 22 -9.49 14.52 11.83
N VAL A 23 -8.70 15.02 12.79
CA VAL A 23 -9.13 15.13 14.20
C VAL A 23 -10.10 16.30 14.39
N GLU A 24 -9.73 17.50 13.91
CA GLU A 24 -10.45 18.74 14.19
C GLU A 24 -11.74 18.92 13.39
N GLU A 25 -11.73 18.57 12.10
CA GLU A 25 -12.85 18.79 11.19
C GLU A 25 -13.69 17.51 10.99
N ASP A 26 -13.05 16.35 10.88
CA ASP A 26 -13.74 15.08 10.58
C ASP A 26 -14.10 14.25 11.83
N GLY A 27 -13.69 14.70 13.02
CA GLY A 27 -13.99 14.04 14.30
C GLY A 27 -13.39 12.62 14.41
N VAL A 28 -12.26 12.36 13.75
CA VAL A 28 -11.56 11.08 13.84
C VAL A 28 -10.83 10.94 15.17
N LEU A 29 -11.10 9.85 15.88
CA LEU A 29 -10.46 9.53 17.16
C LEU A 29 -9.26 8.62 16.95
N TYR A 30 -8.07 9.15 17.22
CA TYR A 30 -6.83 8.39 17.22
C TYR A 30 -6.56 7.83 18.61
N LEU A 31 -6.59 6.50 18.72
CA LEU A 31 -6.34 5.77 19.96
C LEU A 31 -4.94 5.16 19.89
N ARG A 32 -4.06 5.57 20.80
CA ARG A 32 -2.68 5.10 20.75
C ARG A 32 -2.60 3.74 21.42
N GLY A 33 -2.63 2.68 20.65
CA GLY A 33 -2.33 1.34 21.11
C GLY A 33 -2.68 0.28 20.09
N LYS A 34 -2.52 -0.97 20.50
CA LYS A 34 -2.78 -2.13 19.64
C LYS A 34 -4.14 -2.71 19.96
N VAL A 35 -4.85 -3.08 18.89
CA VAL A 35 -6.02 -3.96 18.98
C VAL A 35 -5.55 -5.34 19.45
N SER A 36 -6.16 -5.85 20.51
CA SER A 36 -5.88 -7.17 21.07
C SER A 36 -6.73 -8.25 20.41
N LYS A 37 -8.00 -7.95 20.10
CA LYS A 37 -8.95 -8.91 19.55
C LYS A 37 -10.01 -8.22 18.70
N ILE A 38 -10.41 -8.89 17.62
CA ILE A 38 -11.56 -8.53 16.78
C ILE A 38 -12.44 -9.77 16.68
N PHE A 39 -13.74 -9.63 16.93
CA PHE A 39 -14.70 -10.74 16.86
C PHE A 39 -16.11 -10.21 16.63
N GLU A 40 -17.00 -11.07 16.15
CA GLU A 40 -18.42 -10.73 15.99
C GLU A 40 -19.20 -11.06 17.25
N GLU A 41 -20.07 -10.15 17.67
CA GLU A 41 -21.01 -10.36 18.77
C GLU A 41 -22.31 -9.59 18.48
N ASN A 42 -23.46 -10.26 18.62
CA ASN A 42 -24.79 -9.67 18.40
C ASN A 42 -24.95 -8.93 17.05
N GLY A 43 -24.33 -9.46 15.99
CA GLY A 43 -24.40 -8.89 14.64
C GLY A 43 -23.54 -7.63 14.42
N LYS A 44 -22.67 -7.29 15.37
CA LYS A 44 -21.67 -6.21 15.24
C LYS A 44 -20.25 -6.76 15.33
N VAL A 45 -19.30 -6.04 14.76
CA VAL A 45 -17.87 -6.36 14.91
C VAL A 45 -17.31 -5.63 16.12
N LYS A 46 -16.94 -6.36 17.15
CA LYS A 46 -16.28 -5.83 18.34
C LYS A 46 -14.78 -5.73 18.14
N VAL A 47 -14.23 -4.58 18.51
CA VAL A 47 -12.78 -4.30 18.50
C VAL A 47 -12.34 -3.99 19.92
N TRP A 48 -11.51 -4.86 20.48
CA TRP A 48 -10.90 -4.68 21.80
C TRP A 48 -9.46 -4.20 21.65
N GLY A 49 -9.08 -3.19 22.41
CA GLY A 49 -7.73 -2.66 22.43
C GLY A 49 -7.46 -1.88 23.71
N VAL A 50 -6.29 -1.27 23.78
CA VAL A 50 -5.89 -0.41 24.89
C VAL A 50 -5.49 0.94 24.32
N ASP A 51 -5.97 2.03 24.92
CA ASP A 51 -5.38 3.34 24.71
C ASP A 51 -4.26 3.56 25.73
N THR A 52 -3.02 3.48 25.26
CA THR A 52 -1.81 3.63 26.07
C THR A 52 -1.59 5.05 26.57
N LEU A 53 -2.27 6.07 26.01
CA LEU A 53 -2.19 7.44 26.53
C LEU A 53 -3.05 7.60 27.79
N SER A 54 -4.26 7.06 27.80
CA SER A 54 -5.14 7.09 28.98
C SER A 54 -4.98 5.89 29.92
N GLY A 55 -4.33 4.82 29.47
CA GLY A 55 -4.19 3.55 30.20
C GLY A 55 -5.49 2.74 30.29
N LYS A 56 -6.49 3.06 29.47
CA LYS A 56 -7.81 2.43 29.52
C LYS A 56 -7.97 1.34 28.47
N ASP A 57 -8.70 0.31 28.86
CA ASP A 57 -9.25 -0.66 27.91
C ASP A 57 -10.32 0.03 27.06
N ILE A 58 -10.25 -0.18 25.76
CA ILE A 58 -11.19 0.37 24.79
C ILE A 58 -11.92 -0.77 24.10
N GLU A 59 -13.24 -0.65 24.07
CA GLU A 59 -14.14 -1.52 23.32
C GLU A 59 -14.93 -0.66 22.33
N VAL A 60 -14.87 -1.04 21.06
CA VAL A 60 -15.60 -0.36 19.98
C VAL A 60 -16.50 -1.37 19.28
N ASP A 61 -17.80 -1.07 19.27
CA ASP A 61 -18.77 -1.73 18.40
C ASP A 61 -18.73 -1.05 17.02
N ALA A 62 -18.27 -1.78 16.01
CA ALA A 62 -18.12 -1.28 14.65
C ALA A 62 -19.02 -2.06 13.67
N ASP A 63 -19.60 -1.34 12.70
CA ASP A 63 -20.29 -1.96 11.57
C ASP A 63 -19.28 -2.52 10.53
N MET A 64 -18.05 -1.99 10.54
CA MET A 64 -16.98 -2.39 9.63
C MET A 64 -15.61 -2.13 10.26
N VAL A 65 -14.69 -3.09 10.09
CA VAL A 65 -13.29 -2.93 10.51
C VAL A 65 -12.38 -2.94 9.28
N VAL A 66 -11.57 -1.91 9.16
CA VAL A 66 -10.58 -1.77 8.07
C VAL A 66 -9.19 -2.10 8.62
N LEU A 67 -8.55 -3.14 8.06
CA LEU A 67 -7.18 -3.51 8.41
C LEU A 67 -6.18 -2.77 7.52
N ALA A 68 -5.42 -1.84 8.10
CA ALA A 68 -4.32 -1.14 7.43
C ALA A 68 -3.08 -2.07 7.29
N MET A 69 -3.21 -3.12 6.48
CA MET A 69 -2.19 -4.17 6.33
C MET A 69 -0.95 -3.66 5.60
N ALA A 70 0.22 -4.16 6.01
CA ALA A 70 1.46 -3.96 5.26
C ALA A 70 1.43 -4.73 3.93
N MET A 71 2.15 -4.22 2.93
CA MET A 71 2.37 -4.92 1.66
C MET A 71 3.19 -6.19 1.90
N ARG A 72 2.81 -7.28 1.25
CA ARG A 72 3.60 -8.51 1.14
C ARG A 72 3.87 -8.81 -0.32
N PRO A 73 5.08 -9.30 -0.67
CA PRO A 73 5.33 -9.77 -2.04
C PRO A 73 4.34 -10.89 -2.38
N SER A 74 3.84 -10.89 -3.61
CA SER A 74 2.98 -11.96 -4.12
C SER A 74 3.76 -13.28 -4.20
N LYS A 75 3.09 -14.42 -4.04
CA LYS A 75 3.73 -15.75 -4.12
C LYS A 75 4.47 -15.97 -5.46
N GLY A 76 3.96 -15.37 -6.54
CA GLY A 76 4.55 -15.44 -7.88
C GLY A 76 5.65 -14.42 -8.15
N ALA A 77 6.05 -13.57 -7.20
CA ALA A 77 6.98 -12.47 -7.47
C ALA A 77 8.37 -12.94 -7.95
N GLU A 78 8.88 -14.06 -7.44
CA GLU A 78 10.16 -14.62 -7.89
C GLU A 78 10.07 -15.26 -9.29
N GLU A 79 8.99 -15.99 -9.57
CA GLU A 79 8.76 -16.59 -10.89
C GLU A 79 8.48 -15.51 -11.94
N LEU A 80 7.79 -14.45 -11.54
CA LEU A 80 7.62 -13.26 -12.36
C LEU A 80 8.98 -12.71 -12.75
N ALA A 81 9.87 -12.45 -11.79
CA ALA A 81 11.19 -11.91 -12.06
C ALA A 81 11.93 -12.70 -13.17
N LYS A 82 11.92 -14.03 -13.11
CA LYS A 82 12.61 -14.89 -14.09
C LYS A 82 12.06 -14.82 -15.52
N LYS A 83 10.78 -14.48 -15.70
CA LYS A 83 10.08 -14.58 -16.99
C LYS A 83 10.03 -13.27 -17.79
N LEU A 84 10.61 -12.20 -17.27
CA LEU A 84 10.37 -10.85 -17.79
C LEU A 84 11.20 -10.50 -19.02
N LYS A 85 10.49 -10.16 -20.10
CA LYS A 85 11.05 -9.52 -21.31
C LYS A 85 10.69 -8.03 -21.43
N LYS A 86 9.71 -7.55 -20.65
CA LYS A 86 9.24 -6.15 -20.63
C LYS A 86 9.64 -5.48 -19.31
N PRO A 87 9.90 -4.16 -19.29
CA PRO A 87 10.33 -3.46 -18.09
C PRO A 87 9.24 -3.48 -17.01
N ILE A 88 9.55 -4.05 -15.84
CA ILE A 88 8.69 -3.97 -14.64
C ILE A 88 9.23 -2.92 -13.69
N TRP A 89 8.31 -2.16 -13.09
CA TRP A 89 8.60 -1.17 -12.07
C TRP A 89 7.91 -1.57 -10.76
N ILE A 90 8.70 -1.74 -9.70
CA ILE A 90 8.23 -2.00 -8.35
C ILE A 90 8.42 -0.71 -7.55
N CYS A 91 7.34 0.03 -7.38
CA CYS A 91 7.31 1.25 -6.55
C CYS A 91 7.09 0.86 -5.08
N THR A 92 7.99 1.29 -4.20
CA THR A 92 7.92 0.97 -2.76
C THR A 92 8.42 2.13 -1.89
N SER A 93 8.32 2.02 -0.56
CA SER A 93 8.86 3.02 0.36
C SER A 93 10.37 2.83 0.57
N ARG A 94 11.10 3.88 0.97
CA ARG A 94 12.53 3.78 1.35
C ARG A 94 12.81 2.63 2.31
N LEU A 95 11.98 2.48 3.34
CA LEU A 95 12.15 1.44 4.35
C LEU A 95 12.03 0.04 3.75
N LEU A 96 11.07 -0.17 2.85
CA LEU A 96 10.92 -1.46 2.17
C LEU A 96 12.03 -1.71 1.14
N ARG A 97 12.49 -0.68 0.43
CA ARG A 97 13.65 -0.80 -0.46
C ARG A 97 14.89 -1.21 0.34
N GLN A 98 15.17 -0.54 1.46
CA GLN A 98 16.30 -0.90 2.34
C GLN A 98 16.18 -2.33 2.86
N ALA A 99 15.00 -2.74 3.32
CA ALA A 99 14.78 -4.12 3.75
C ALA A 99 14.98 -5.12 2.59
N ALA A 100 14.49 -4.82 1.39
CA ALA A 100 14.67 -5.64 0.20
C ALA A 100 16.14 -5.72 -0.25
N ASP A 101 16.90 -4.64 -0.11
CA ASP A 101 18.33 -4.60 -0.40
C ASP A 101 19.11 -5.52 0.56
N LEU A 102 18.82 -5.42 1.87
CA LEU A 102 19.44 -6.26 2.90
C LEU A 102 19.15 -7.75 2.70
N MET A 103 17.93 -8.08 2.26
CA MET A 103 17.53 -9.46 1.96
C MET A 103 17.99 -9.92 0.56
N GLY A 104 18.67 -9.07 -0.20
CA GLY A 104 19.15 -9.37 -1.55
C GLY A 104 18.03 -9.47 -2.61
N TYR A 105 16.78 -9.16 -2.26
CA TYR A 105 15.65 -9.20 -3.19
C TYR A 105 15.78 -8.18 -4.30
N THR A 106 16.23 -6.97 -4.00
CA THR A 106 16.45 -5.95 -5.02
C THR A 106 17.42 -6.45 -6.10
N LYS A 107 18.56 -7.02 -5.70
CA LYS A 107 19.54 -7.56 -6.65
C LYS A 107 18.94 -8.65 -7.53
N LYS A 108 18.14 -9.55 -6.95
CA LYS A 108 17.41 -10.58 -7.70
C LYS A 108 16.45 -9.96 -8.72
N ILE A 109 15.67 -8.95 -8.31
CA ILE A 109 14.68 -8.27 -9.15
C ILE A 109 15.39 -7.54 -10.31
N GLU A 110 16.45 -6.79 -10.02
CA GLU A 110 17.20 -6.01 -11.01
C GLU A 110 17.98 -6.91 -11.97
N ALA A 111 18.55 -8.01 -11.50
CA ALA A 111 19.18 -9.03 -12.35
C ALA A 111 18.17 -9.69 -13.31
N ALA A 112 16.89 -9.72 -12.94
CA ALA A 112 15.80 -10.21 -13.78
C ALA A 112 15.22 -9.12 -14.71
N GLY A 113 15.83 -7.94 -14.78
CA GLY A 113 15.37 -6.82 -15.62
C GLY A 113 14.26 -5.96 -15.02
N GLY A 114 13.87 -6.21 -13.77
CA GLY A 114 12.97 -5.35 -13.01
C GLY A 114 13.67 -4.08 -12.50
N LYS A 115 12.90 -3.02 -12.25
CA LYS A 115 13.38 -1.81 -11.58
C LYS A 115 12.64 -1.65 -10.27
N VAL A 116 13.38 -1.57 -9.17
CA VAL A 116 12.78 -1.19 -7.89
C VAL A 116 12.98 0.32 -7.73
N VAL A 117 11.94 1.05 -7.35
CA VAL A 117 11.97 2.51 -7.21
C VAL A 117 11.36 2.90 -5.88
N ALA A 118 12.05 3.76 -5.14
CA ALA A 118 11.56 4.31 -3.89
C ALA A 118 10.99 5.72 -4.08
N ASP A 119 10.16 6.17 -3.13
CA ASP A 119 9.73 7.57 -2.98
C ASP A 119 8.84 8.13 -4.08
N THR A 120 8.42 7.30 -5.03
CA THR A 120 7.48 7.69 -6.06
C THR A 120 6.43 6.60 -6.26
N CYS A 121 5.18 7.02 -6.40
CA CYS A 121 4.13 6.15 -6.89
C CYS A 121 4.16 6.17 -8.42
N MET A 122 3.81 5.05 -9.08
CA MET A 122 3.72 5.03 -10.54
C MET A 122 2.75 6.10 -11.09
N VAL A 123 1.75 6.49 -10.31
CA VAL A 123 0.73 7.50 -10.67
C VAL A 123 1.31 8.91 -10.83
N VAL A 124 2.47 9.19 -10.23
CA VAL A 124 3.15 10.49 -10.33
C VAL A 124 4.47 10.39 -11.08
N SER A 125 4.75 9.22 -11.65
CA SER A 125 5.93 9.02 -12.49
C SER A 125 5.63 9.57 -13.89
N PRO A 126 6.58 10.28 -14.54
CA PRO A 126 6.37 10.85 -15.87
C PRO A 126 6.42 9.75 -16.96
N LEU A 127 5.50 8.78 -16.88
CA LEU A 127 5.46 7.60 -17.74
C LEU A 127 5.32 7.97 -19.22
N GLU A 128 4.61 9.07 -19.52
CA GLU A 128 4.47 9.63 -20.87
C GLU A 128 5.81 10.08 -21.44
N ASP A 129 6.59 10.85 -20.67
CA ASP A 129 7.91 11.37 -21.08
C ASP A 129 8.93 10.24 -21.26
N MET A 130 8.71 9.14 -20.55
CA MET A 130 9.49 7.91 -20.67
C MET A 130 9.08 7.05 -21.87
N GLY A 131 8.07 7.47 -22.64
CA GLY A 131 7.58 6.80 -23.85
C GLY A 131 6.62 5.64 -23.59
N TYR A 132 6.18 5.42 -22.35
CA TYR A 132 5.20 4.39 -22.02
C TYR A 132 3.78 4.89 -22.31
N LYS A 133 2.97 4.06 -22.96
CA LYS A 133 1.57 4.36 -23.33
C LYS A 133 0.54 3.49 -22.62
N THR A 134 0.96 2.30 -22.19
CA THR A 134 0.09 1.31 -21.57
C THR A 134 0.76 0.77 -20.33
N THR A 135 0.05 0.80 -19.20
CA THR A 135 0.54 0.31 -17.91
C THR A 135 -0.38 -0.80 -17.40
N ALA A 136 0.22 -1.95 -17.08
CA ALA A 136 -0.46 -3.03 -16.39
C ALA A 136 -0.22 -2.92 -14.88
N VAL A 137 -1.29 -2.92 -14.07
CA VAL A 137 -1.20 -2.71 -12.60
C VAL A 137 -2.13 -3.63 -11.83
N ASP A 138 -1.69 -4.04 -10.64
CA ASP A 138 -2.48 -4.77 -9.64
C ASP A 138 -3.05 -3.84 -8.54
N SER A 139 -2.70 -2.55 -8.60
CA SER A 139 -3.19 -1.53 -7.68
C SER A 139 -4.44 -0.84 -8.24
N GLY A 140 -5.58 -0.97 -7.54
CA GLY A 140 -6.81 -0.28 -7.90
C GLY A 140 -6.68 1.25 -7.90
N LYS A 141 -5.85 1.80 -6.99
CA LYS A 141 -5.50 3.23 -6.98
C LYS A 141 -4.81 3.62 -8.28
N ALA A 142 -3.78 2.87 -8.67
CA ALA A 142 -3.07 3.16 -9.90
C ALA A 142 -3.98 3.02 -11.12
N ALA A 143 -4.82 1.98 -11.14
CA ALA A 143 -5.75 1.74 -12.23
C ALA A 143 -6.73 2.91 -12.45
N ASN A 144 -7.18 3.54 -11.36
CA ASN A 144 -8.08 4.69 -11.42
C ASN A 144 -7.37 5.99 -11.84
N TYR A 145 -6.17 6.26 -11.32
CA TYR A 145 -5.52 7.57 -11.52
C TYR A 145 -4.64 7.66 -12.77
N LEU A 146 -4.02 6.58 -13.21
CA LEU A 146 -3.09 6.57 -14.34
C LEU A 146 -3.69 7.12 -15.67
N PRO A 147 -4.97 6.86 -16.02
CA PRO A 147 -5.58 7.43 -17.22
C PRO A 147 -5.74 8.95 -17.15
N GLY A 148 -5.96 9.51 -15.97
CA GLY A 148 -6.15 10.96 -15.78
C GLY A 148 -4.83 11.71 -15.60
N PHE A 149 -3.95 11.20 -14.75
CA PHE A 149 -2.69 11.89 -14.37
C PHE A 149 -1.55 11.68 -15.37
N CYS A 150 -1.47 10.50 -15.99
CA CYS A 150 -0.36 10.12 -16.87
C CYS A 150 -0.85 9.67 -18.25
N LYS A 151 -2.12 9.94 -18.60
CA LYS A 151 -2.77 9.60 -19.88
C LYS A 151 -2.48 8.18 -20.36
N GLN A 152 -2.32 7.24 -19.42
CA GLN A 152 -1.98 5.86 -19.72
C GLN A 152 -3.25 5.07 -20.04
N SER A 153 -3.14 4.17 -21.02
CA SER A 153 -4.09 3.06 -21.11
C SER A 153 -3.77 2.05 -19.99
N VAL A 154 -4.76 1.66 -19.20
CA VAL A 154 -4.57 0.78 -18.04
C VAL A 154 -5.07 -0.62 -18.32
N VAL A 155 -4.27 -1.62 -17.94
CA VAL A 155 -4.71 -3.01 -17.80
C VAL A 155 -4.68 -3.36 -16.31
N PHE A 156 -5.85 -3.51 -15.70
CA PHE A 156 -5.97 -3.90 -14.29
C PHE A 156 -6.18 -5.40 -14.17
N GLY A 157 -5.45 -6.05 -13.26
CA GLY A 157 -5.58 -7.48 -13.01
C GLY A 157 -4.73 -7.91 -11.82
N ASN A 158 -4.98 -9.10 -11.30
CA ASN A 158 -4.08 -9.67 -10.30
C ASN A 158 -2.73 -10.05 -10.93
N VAL A 159 -1.69 -10.19 -10.10
CA VAL A 159 -0.34 -10.47 -10.58
C VAL A 159 -0.32 -11.68 -11.53
N ASP A 160 -0.91 -12.83 -11.16
CA ASP A 160 -0.88 -14.04 -11.99
C ASP A 160 -1.56 -13.86 -13.37
N GLU A 161 -2.61 -13.06 -13.45
CA GLU A 161 -3.25 -12.70 -14.72
C GLU A 161 -2.37 -11.79 -15.56
N LEU A 162 -1.77 -10.77 -14.95
CA LEU A 162 -0.85 -9.85 -15.65
C LEU A 162 0.38 -10.60 -16.17
N ILE A 163 0.90 -11.57 -15.42
CA ILE A 163 2.03 -12.42 -15.83
C ILE A 163 1.66 -13.22 -17.08
N ARG A 164 0.51 -13.90 -17.08
CA ARG A 164 0.07 -14.70 -18.24
C ARG A 164 -0.08 -13.85 -19.50
N ARG A 165 -0.47 -12.58 -19.36
CA ARG A 165 -0.55 -11.62 -20.48
C ARG A 165 0.82 -11.13 -20.97
N LEU A 166 1.88 -11.30 -20.19
CA LEU A 166 3.27 -10.99 -20.58
C LEU A 166 3.98 -12.17 -21.27
N GLU A 167 3.45 -13.39 -21.15
CA GLU A 167 3.99 -14.60 -21.77
C GLU A 167 3.56 -14.79 -23.24
N ILE A 168 2.63 -13.97 -23.74
CA ILE A 168 2.14 -13.91 -25.13
C ILE A 168 2.83 -12.74 -25.85
#